data_AF-A0A3B0C6S3-F1
#
_entry.id   AF-A0A3B0C6S3-F1
#
_cell.length_a   1.000
_cell.length_b   1.000
_cell.length_c   1.000
_cell.angle_alpha   90.00
_cell.angle_beta   90.00
_cell.angle_gamma   90.00
#
_symmetry.space_group_name_H-M   'P 1'
#
loop_
_entity.id
_entity.type
_entity.pdbx_description
1 polymer ?
#
loop_
_entity_poly.entity_id
_entity_poly.type
_entity_poly.pdbx_seq_one_letter_code
_entity_poly.pdbx_strand_id
1 'polypeptide(L)' 'MSIERQNSTVAYEGHCAFAVSAGKTDVKGGKNSLTIDGKTYFFSNPLAKFLFKLLPNRVEKADAHWKNK' A
#
# COMPACT_ATOMS: atom_id res chain seq x y z
N MET A 1 2.38 -5.16 -31.17
CA MET A 1 3.15 -5.00 -29.92
C MET A 1 2.21 -5.13 -28.74
N SER A 2 2.29 -6.23 -28.00
CA SER A 2 1.55 -6.41 -26.75
C SER A 2 2.18 -5.50 -25.70
N ILE A 3 1.56 -4.35 -25.42
CA ILE A 3 1.88 -3.60 -24.21
C ILE A 3 1.32 -4.45 -23.07
N GLU A 4 2.18 -5.24 -22.43
CA GLU A 4 1.91 -5.79 -21.11
C GLU A 4 1.57 -4.60 -20.20
N ARG A 5 0.28 -4.29 -20.08
CA ARG A 5 -0.22 -3.49 -18.98
C ARG A 5 0.15 -4.30 -17.75
N GLN A 6 1.26 -3.95 -17.11
CA GLN A 6 1.54 -4.41 -15.76
C GLN A 6 0.33 -3.99 -14.93
N ASN A 7 -0.62 -4.90 -14.78
CA ASN A 7 -1.92 -4.72 -14.14
C ASN A 7 -1.70 -4.68 -12.64
N SER A 8 -0.83 -3.76 -12.22
CA SER A 8 -0.39 -3.59 -10.86
C SER A 8 -1.60 -3.04 -10.11
N THR A 9 -2.30 -3.92 -9.40
CA THR A 9 -3.52 -3.52 -8.73
C THR A 9 -3.14 -2.52 -7.65
N VAL A 10 -3.72 -1.32 -7.73
CA VAL A 10 -3.47 -0.29 -6.75
C VAL A 10 -4.02 -0.78 -5.41
N ALA A 11 -3.12 -1.02 -4.45
CA ALA A 11 -3.51 -1.46 -3.13
C ALA A 11 -4.21 -0.31 -2.39
N TYR A 12 -5.27 -0.66 -1.66
CA TYR A 12 -6.03 0.26 -0.83
C TYR A 12 -6.54 1.49 -1.59
N GLU A 13 -6.88 1.35 -2.88
CA GLU A 13 -7.39 2.44 -3.72
C GLU A 13 -6.47 3.69 -3.77
N GLY A 14 -5.18 3.52 -3.51
CA GLY A 14 -4.21 4.62 -3.51
C GLY A 14 -4.08 5.33 -2.16
N HIS A 15 -4.72 4.79 -1.12
CA HIS A 15 -4.50 5.22 0.26
C HIS A 15 -3.13 4.81 0.79
N CYS A 16 -2.68 5.49 1.84
CA CYS A 16 -1.42 5.20 2.49
C CYS A 16 -1.49 3.82 3.17
N ALA A 17 -0.78 2.83 2.63
CA ALA A 17 -0.79 1.46 3.12
C ALA A 17 -0.43 1.35 4.60
N PHE A 18 0.49 2.18 5.07
CA PHE A 18 0.84 2.26 6.48
C PHE A 18 -0.28 2.83 7.35
N ALA A 19 -1.00 3.84 6.87
CA ALA A 19 -2.14 4.40 7.58
C ALA A 19 -3.28 3.38 7.68
N VAL A 20 -3.54 2.65 6.59
CA VAL A 20 -4.51 1.53 6.55
C VAL A 20 -4.11 0.46 7.56
N SER A 21 -2.82 0.11 7.66
CA SER A 21 -2.30 -0.80 8.70
C SER A 21 -2.51 -0.31 10.14
N ALA A 22 -2.76 0.97 10.32
CA ALA A 22 -3.08 1.61 11.59
C ALA A 22 -4.58 1.93 11.74
N GLY A 23 -5.43 1.42 10.84
CA GLY A 23 -6.88 1.66 10.82
C GLY A 23 -7.30 3.03 10.30
N LYS A 24 -6.39 3.80 9.70
CA LYS A 24 -6.66 5.14 9.15
C LYS A 24 -6.68 5.08 7.63
N THR A 25 -7.86 5.18 7.03
CA THR A 25 -8.01 5.23 5.56
C THR A 25 -8.17 6.65 5.02
N ASP A 26 -8.16 7.69 5.87
CA ASP A 26 -8.28 9.08 5.41
C ASP A 26 -7.00 9.60 4.73
N VAL A 27 -5.87 8.95 4.99
CA VAL A 27 -4.57 9.38 4.49
C VAL A 27 -4.38 8.89 3.05
N LYS A 28 -4.32 9.82 2.09
CA LYS A 28 -3.94 9.49 0.71
C LYS A 28 -2.47 9.13 0.61
N GLY A 29 -2.18 8.16 -0.25
CA GLY A 29 -0.84 7.84 -0.68
C GLY A 29 -0.21 9.02 -1.42
N GLY A 30 1.08 9.25 -1.19
CA GLY A 30 1.84 10.30 -1.85
C GLY A 30 2.70 9.75 -2.99
N LYS A 31 3.75 10.50 -3.34
CA LYS A 31 4.72 10.13 -4.39
C LYS A 31 5.52 8.85 -4.07
N ASN A 32 5.50 8.41 -2.81
CA ASN A 32 6.20 7.20 -2.41
C ASN A 32 5.30 5.99 -2.69
N SER A 33 5.68 5.17 -3.67
CA SER A 33 5.02 3.89 -3.93
C SER A 33 6.01 2.73 -3.74
N LEU A 34 5.47 1.54 -3.48
CA LEU A 34 6.19 0.28 -3.40
C LEU A 34 5.31 -0.79 -4.02
N THR A 35 5.81 -1.44 -5.06
CA THR A 35 5.11 -2.58 -5.67
C THR A 35 5.63 -3.87 -5.04
N ILE A 36 4.73 -4.64 -4.44
CA ILE A 36 5.02 -5.95 -3.85
C ILE A 36 3.98 -6.92 -4.39
N ASP A 37 4.42 -8.04 -4.97
CA ASP A 37 3.54 -9.12 -5.43
C ASP A 37 2.47 -8.65 -6.43
N GLY A 38 2.85 -7.76 -7.36
CA GLY A 38 1.90 -7.19 -8.33
C GLY A 38 0.88 -6.21 -7.75
N LYS A 39 0.97 -5.85 -6.46
CA LYS A 39 0.17 -4.79 -5.83
C LYS A 39 1.02 -3.55 -5.58
N THR A 40 0.52 -2.39 -6.00
CA THR A 40 1.20 -1.10 -5.78
C THR A 40 0.65 -0.44 -4.52
N TYR A 41 1.48 -0.37 -3.49
CA TYR A 41 1.18 0.29 -2.22
C TYR A 41 1.68 1.73 -2.27
N PHE A 42 0.82 2.69 -1.96
CA PHE A 42 1.20 4.10 -1.86
C PHE A 42 1.44 4.51 -0.40
N PHE A 43 2.30 5.50 -0.21
CA PHE A 43 2.71 6.01 1.09
C PHE A 43 2.80 7.53 1.05
N SER A 44 2.25 8.17 2.07
CA SER A 44 2.36 9.63 2.20
C SER A 44 3.80 10.05 2.52
N ASN A 45 4.51 9.24 3.32
CA ASN A 45 5.86 9.55 3.82
C ASN A 45 6.87 8.43 3.48
N PRO A 46 8.15 8.77 3.28
CA PRO A 46 9.21 7.78 3.06
C PRO A 46 9.44 6.88 4.29
N LEU A 47 9.24 7.42 5.50
CA LEU A 47 9.30 6.62 6.74
C LEU A 47 8.23 5.53 6.77
N ALA A 48 7.02 5.82 6.30
CA ALA A 48 5.95 4.85 6.20
C ALA A 48 6.30 3.71 5.24
N LYS A 49 6.91 4.02 4.10
CA LYS A 49 7.44 3.03 3.15
C LYS A 49 8.53 2.16 3.79
N PHE A 50 9.46 2.78 4.53
CA PHE A 50 10.53 2.05 5.20
C PHE A 50 10.00 1.11 6.28
N LEU A 51 9.11 1.59 7.16
CA LEU A 51 8.46 0.78 8.19
C LEU A 51 7.63 -0.35 7.58
N PHE A 52 6.94 -0.09 6.47
CA PHE A 52 6.16 -1.10 5.77
C PHE A 52 7.03 -2.18 5.12
N LYS A 53 8.21 -1.82 4.63
CA LYS A 53 9.19 -2.76 4.09
C LYS A 53 9.91 -3.56 5.20
N LEU A 54 10.17 -2.93 6.35
CA LEU A 54 10.88 -3.56 7.47
C LEU A 54 9.99 -4.52 8.26
N LEU A 55 8.68 -4.23 8.35
CA LEU A 55 7.74 -5.01 9.14
C LEU A 55 6.98 -6.00 8.24
N PRO A 56 7.27 -7.32 8.30
CA PRO A 56 6.65 -8.31 7.43
C PRO A 56 5.12 -8.43 7.61
N ASN A 57 4.62 -8.24 8.84
CA ASN A 57 3.19 -8.37 9.16
C ASN A 57 2.37 -7.09 8.92
N ARG A 58 2.96 -6.00 8.39
CA ARG A 58 2.21 -4.76 8.12
C ARG A 58 1.26 -4.91 6.96
N VAL A 59 1.63 -5.69 5.94
CA VAL A 59 0.75 -5.99 4.79
C VAL A 59 -0.49 -6.74 5.28
N GLU A 60 -0.32 -7.79 6.09
CA GLU A 60 -1.44 -8.55 6.64
C GLU A 60 -2.35 -7.69 7.52
N LYS A 61 -1.77 -6.86 8.41
CA LYS A 61 -2.56 -5.91 9.21
C LYS A 61 -3.33 -4.93 8.34
N ALA A 62 -2.66 -4.35 7.34
CA ALA A 62 -3.30 -3.43 6.41
C ALA A 62 -4.39 -4.11 5.58
N ASP A 63 -4.18 -5.34 5.11
CA ASP A 63 -5.17 -6.13 4.39
C ASP A 63 -6.36 -6.49 5.28
N ALA A 64 -6.12 -6.90 6.53
CA ALA A 64 -7.15 -7.19 7.51
C ALA A 64 -8.00 -5.95 7.84
N HIS A 65 -7.36 -4.82 8.11
CA HIS A 65 -8.07 -3.55 8.35
C HIS A 65 -8.82 -3.07 7.10
N TRP A 66 -8.25 -3.26 5.91
CA TRP A 66 -8.90 -2.87 4.66
C TRP A 66 -10.12 -3.74 4.33
N LYS A 67 -10.02 -5.06 4.55
CA LYS A 67 -11.16 -5.99 4.40
C LYS A 67 -12.27 -5.75 5.42
N ASN A 68 -11.96 -5.10 6.54
CA ASN A 68 -12.90 -4.80 7.62
C ASN A 68 -13.40 -3.33 7.59
N LYS A 69 -13.04 -2.55 6.57
CA LYS A 69 -13.56 -1.20 6.31
C LYS A 69 -14.96 -1.27 5.70
#